data_AF-A0A0H5AS06-F1
#
_entry.id   AF-A0A0H5AS06-F1
#
_cell.length_a   1.000
_cell.length_b   1.000
_cell.length_c   1.000
_cell.angle_alpha   90.00
_cell.angle_beta   90.00
_cell.angle_gamma   90.00
#
_symmetry.space_group_name_H-M   'P 1'
#
loop_
_entity.id
_entity.type
_entity.pdbx_description
1 polymer ?
#
loop_
_entity_poly.entity_id
_entity_poly.type
_entity_poly.pdbx_seq_one_letter_code
_entity_poly.pdbx_strand_id
1 'polypeptide(L)'
;MTLEIARTPAQVMGMLAMMSMSLEEGVTPELEQFAKAVGLYCLDALDAQSLKSGDDSKGFANVEPFKTLTPLASISDGAKRYTGDFPNPFDPIPNWWESSCYFEVVDQHIPVPNGVELPAWFDPEREKKPLFEDFMQAGRLDCAWLTLNSTGWSIGDARQALVALQERADDKAFDAVVAYWLSIADLDAGAY
;
A
#
# COMPACT_ATOMS: atom_id res chain seq x y z
N MET A 1 8.18 -9.91 -1.72
CA MET A 1 8.75 -8.57 -1.93
C MET A 1 7.61 -7.58 -2.05
N THR A 2 7.37 -6.82 -0.98
CA THR A 2 6.42 -5.69 -0.99
C THR A 2 7.06 -4.50 -1.70
N LEU A 3 6.40 -3.94 -2.71
CA LEU A 3 6.80 -2.72 -3.41
C LEU A 3 5.58 -1.81 -3.56
N GLU A 4 5.78 -0.50 -3.50
CA GLU A 4 4.72 0.46 -3.82
C GLU A 4 4.36 0.39 -5.30
N ILE A 5 3.14 -0.07 -5.57
CA ILE A 5 2.59 -0.20 -6.92
C ILE A 5 1.66 0.97 -7.30
N ALA A 6 1.18 1.73 -6.30
CA ALA A 6 0.31 2.89 -6.50
C ALA A 6 0.44 3.87 -5.32
N ARG A 7 0.32 5.16 -5.63
CA ARG A 7 0.31 6.31 -4.71
C ARG A 7 -1.05 6.98 -4.59
N THR A 8 -2.00 6.61 -5.45
CA THR A 8 -3.36 7.14 -5.45
C THR A 8 -4.37 6.04 -5.79
N PRO A 9 -5.66 6.18 -5.37
CA PRO A 9 -6.70 5.24 -5.76
C PRO A 9 -6.84 5.10 -7.29
N ALA A 10 -6.71 6.20 -8.04
CA ALA A 10 -6.78 6.16 -9.49
C ALA A 10 -5.68 5.29 -10.12
N GLN A 11 -4.49 5.26 -9.53
CA GLN A 11 -3.41 4.38 -9.97
C GLN A 11 -3.73 2.91 -9.69
N VAL A 12 -4.33 2.58 -8.53
CA VAL A 12 -4.80 1.21 -8.25
C VAL A 12 -5.83 0.77 -9.30
N MET A 13 -6.80 1.63 -9.63
CA MET A 13 -7.81 1.32 -10.66
C MET A 13 -7.17 1.16 -12.05
N GLY A 14 -6.19 1.99 -12.39
CA GLY A 14 -5.44 1.89 -13.64
C GLY A 14 -4.65 0.59 -13.75
N MET A 15 -4.05 0.12 -12.64
CA MET A 15 -3.38 -1.18 -12.60
C MET A 15 -4.35 -2.34 -12.83
N LEU A 16 -5.49 -2.36 -12.12
CA LEU A 16 -6.52 -3.39 -12.30
C LEU A 16 -7.02 -3.43 -13.75
N ALA A 17 -7.20 -2.26 -14.37
CA ALA A 17 -7.57 -2.16 -15.77
C ALA A 17 -6.51 -2.76 -16.71
N MET A 18 -5.22 -2.47 -16.49
CA MET A 18 -4.15 -3.05 -17.30
C MET A 18 -4.03 -4.57 -17.12
N MET A 19 -4.15 -5.07 -15.89
CA MET A 19 -4.18 -6.53 -15.65
C MET A 19 -5.34 -7.20 -16.38
N SER A 20 -6.53 -6.56 -16.37
CA SER A 20 -7.69 -7.05 -17.12
C SER A 20 -7.45 -7.05 -18.63
N MET A 21 -6.84 -5.99 -19.19
CA MET A 21 -6.53 -5.93 -20.63
C MET A 21 -5.52 -6.99 -21.03
N SER A 22 -4.50 -7.25 -20.20
CA SER A 22 -3.52 -8.30 -20.45
C SER A 22 -4.13 -9.70 -20.41
N LEU A 23 -5.18 -9.90 -19.61
CA LEU A 23 -5.90 -11.17 -19.53
C LEU A 23 -6.86 -11.38 -20.71
N GLU A 24 -7.62 -10.35 -21.07
CA GLU A 24 -8.70 -10.40 -22.07
C GLU A 24 -8.28 -9.92 -23.47
N GLU A 25 -6.98 -9.67 -23.67
CA GLU A 25 -6.38 -9.17 -24.92
C GLU A 25 -6.96 -7.83 -25.41
N GLY A 26 -7.26 -6.92 -24.48
CA GLY A 26 -7.68 -5.55 -24.77
C GLY A 26 -8.83 -5.03 -23.91
N VAL A 27 -9.48 -3.96 -24.38
CA VAL A 27 -10.60 -3.33 -23.68
C VAL A 27 -11.91 -4.11 -23.94
N THR A 28 -12.57 -4.53 -22.86
CA THR A 28 -13.89 -5.18 -22.89
C THR A 28 -15.01 -4.21 -22.48
N PRO A 29 -16.28 -4.46 -22.87
CA PRO A 29 -17.42 -3.67 -22.41
C PRO A 29 -17.58 -3.64 -20.89
N GLU A 30 -17.21 -4.72 -20.19
CA GLU A 30 -17.19 -4.80 -18.74
C GLU A 30 -16.13 -3.87 -18.15
N LEU A 31 -14.96 -3.81 -18.78
CA LEU A 31 -13.88 -2.92 -18.36
C LEU A 31 -14.24 -1.44 -18.59
N GLU A 32 -14.93 -1.12 -19.68
CA GLU A 32 -15.46 0.23 -19.91
C GLU A 32 -16.47 0.64 -18.82
N GLN A 33 -17.36 -0.27 -18.43
CA GLN A 33 -18.33 -0.04 -17.36
C GLN A 33 -17.64 0.16 -16.01
N PHE A 34 -16.64 -0.67 -15.71
CA PHE A 34 -15.80 -0.52 -14.52
C PHE A 34 -15.11 0.85 -14.50
N ALA A 35 -14.42 1.20 -15.60
CA ALA A 35 -13.68 2.45 -15.71
C ALA A 35 -14.59 3.67 -15.48
N LYS A 36 -15.81 3.64 -16.04
CA LYS A 36 -16.82 4.67 -15.80
C LYS A 36 -17.27 4.72 -14.33
N ALA A 37 -17.47 3.57 -13.70
CA ALA A 37 -17.94 3.48 -12.31
C ALA A 37 -16.90 4.02 -11.31
N VAL A 38 -15.61 3.82 -11.58
CA VAL A 38 -14.51 4.25 -10.70
C VAL A 38 -13.87 5.58 -11.12
N GLY A 39 -14.36 6.21 -12.20
CA GLY A 39 -13.84 7.49 -12.71
C GLY A 39 -12.45 7.38 -13.36
N LEU A 40 -12.13 6.24 -13.97
CA LEU A 40 -10.88 6.02 -14.71
C LEU A 40 -11.02 6.54 -16.15
N TYR A 41 -10.59 7.78 -16.38
CA TYR A 41 -10.75 8.45 -17.69
C TYR A 41 -9.59 8.22 -18.68
N CYS A 42 -8.56 7.46 -18.29
CA CYS A 42 -7.38 7.23 -19.11
C CYS A 42 -7.34 5.83 -19.77
N LEU A 43 -8.50 5.19 -19.97
CA LEU A 43 -8.59 3.82 -20.46
C LEU A 43 -7.90 3.63 -21.83
N ASP A 44 -8.15 4.53 -22.78
CA ASP A 44 -7.50 4.50 -24.11
C ASP A 44 -5.97 4.61 -24.02
N ALA A 45 -5.47 5.42 -23.07
CA ALA A 45 -4.03 5.60 -22.87
C ALA A 45 -3.40 4.36 -22.22
N LEU A 46 -4.13 3.69 -21.32
CA LEU A 46 -3.72 2.42 -20.72
C LEU A 46 -3.70 1.31 -21.77
N ASP A 47 -4.69 1.23 -22.65
CA ASP A 47 -4.73 0.25 -23.74
C ASP A 47 -3.58 0.46 -24.73
N ALA A 48 -3.34 1.70 -25.16
CA ALA A 48 -2.21 2.02 -26.02
C ALA A 48 -0.84 1.70 -25.36
N GLN A 49 -0.77 1.72 -24.02
CA GLN A 49 0.43 1.35 -23.28
C GLN A 49 0.54 -0.17 -23.07
N SER A 50 -0.56 -0.88 -22.82
CA SER A 50 -0.59 -2.34 -22.66
C SER A 50 -0.08 -3.04 -23.92
N LEU A 51 -0.37 -2.51 -25.11
CA LEU A 51 0.17 -3.02 -26.38
C LEU A 51 1.71 -2.92 -26.49
N LYS A 52 2.36 -2.07 -25.69
CA LYS A 52 3.82 -1.86 -25.72
C LYS A 52 4.54 -2.64 -24.63
N SER A 53 3.98 -2.68 -23.43
CA SER A 53 4.64 -3.22 -22.24
C SER A 53 3.90 -4.38 -21.59
N GLY A 54 2.75 -4.80 -22.11
CA GLY A 54 1.84 -5.68 -21.39
C GLY A 54 1.44 -5.07 -20.05
N ASP A 55 1.39 -5.89 -19.01
CA ASP A 55 1.16 -5.52 -17.61
C ASP A 55 2.45 -5.15 -16.84
N ASP A 56 3.60 -5.00 -17.52
CA ASP A 56 4.84 -4.58 -16.85
C ASP A 56 4.65 -3.22 -16.17
N SER A 57 4.86 -3.23 -14.85
CA SER A 57 4.72 -2.07 -13.99
C SER A 57 5.57 -0.86 -14.41
N LYS A 58 6.72 -1.08 -15.08
CA LYS A 58 7.57 0.00 -15.61
C LYS A 58 6.88 0.78 -16.74
N GLY A 59 5.93 0.15 -17.44
CA GLY A 59 5.15 0.79 -18.49
C GLY A 59 4.23 1.90 -18.00
N PHE A 60 3.73 1.79 -16.76
CA PHE A 60 2.77 2.74 -16.20
C PHE A 60 3.28 4.18 -16.18
N ALA A 61 4.59 4.41 -15.99
CA ALA A 61 5.18 5.75 -15.90
C ALA A 61 4.93 6.65 -17.13
N ASN A 62 4.45 6.07 -18.24
CA ASN A 62 4.11 6.79 -19.47
C ASN A 62 2.65 7.29 -19.55
N VAL A 63 1.80 6.90 -18.60
CA VAL A 63 0.35 7.17 -18.62
C VAL A 63 -0.04 8.07 -17.44
N GLU A 64 -0.92 9.06 -17.65
CA GLU A 64 -1.53 9.77 -16.53
C GLU A 64 -2.53 8.84 -15.84
N PRO A 65 -2.51 8.68 -14.49
CA PRO A 65 -1.88 9.56 -13.49
C PRO A 65 -0.50 9.10 -12.96
N PHE A 66 0.09 8.04 -13.49
CA PHE A 66 1.37 7.49 -12.98
C PHE A 66 2.58 8.35 -13.32
N LYS A 67 2.50 9.12 -14.41
CA LYS A 67 3.58 10.03 -14.80
C LYS A 67 3.82 11.16 -13.80
N THR A 68 2.77 11.62 -13.11
CA THR A 68 2.83 12.75 -12.17
C THR A 68 3.24 12.34 -10.76
N LEU A 69 2.73 11.20 -10.27
CA LEU A 69 3.10 10.60 -8.99
C LEU A 69 3.56 9.16 -9.21
N THR A 70 4.75 8.99 -9.79
CA THR A 70 5.25 7.65 -10.18
C THR A 70 5.46 6.76 -8.95
N PRO A 71 4.78 5.59 -8.89
CA PRO A 71 5.02 4.59 -7.84
C PRO A 71 6.41 3.99 -7.95
N LEU A 72 6.93 3.48 -6.83
CA LEU A 72 8.28 2.88 -6.80
C LEU A 72 8.45 1.74 -7.82
N ALA A 73 7.46 0.86 -7.96
CA ALA A 73 7.50 -0.26 -8.92
C ALA A 73 7.58 0.20 -10.39
N SER A 74 7.11 1.40 -10.69
CA SER A 74 7.09 1.96 -12.04
C SER A 74 8.33 2.77 -12.40
N ILE A 75 9.31 2.87 -11.51
CA ILE A 75 10.57 3.58 -11.79
C ILE A 75 11.50 2.69 -12.60
N SER A 76 11.80 3.11 -13.82
CA SER A 76 12.79 2.47 -14.69
C SER A 76 14.22 2.80 -14.26
N ASP A 77 15.15 1.91 -14.59
CA ASP A 77 16.58 2.12 -14.35
C ASP A 77 17.06 3.38 -15.09
N GLY A 78 17.69 4.32 -14.36
CA GLY A 78 18.15 5.60 -14.89
C GLY A 78 17.06 6.67 -15.07
N ALA A 79 15.83 6.43 -14.61
CA ALA A 79 14.75 7.42 -14.60
C ALA A 79 14.90 8.46 -13.48
N LYS A 80 13.92 9.37 -13.37
CA LYS A 80 13.84 10.36 -12.30
C LYS A 80 13.89 9.69 -10.92
N ARG A 81 14.53 10.37 -9.96
CA ARG A 81 14.55 9.97 -8.55
C ARG A 81 13.11 9.78 -8.02
N TYR A 82 12.91 8.72 -7.24
CA TYR A 82 11.66 8.49 -6.52
C TYR A 82 11.34 9.68 -5.59
N THR A 83 10.05 10.01 -5.47
CA THR A 83 9.57 11.19 -4.72
C THR A 83 8.46 10.85 -3.73
N GLY A 84 8.18 9.57 -3.53
CA GLY A 84 7.26 9.14 -2.48
C GLY A 84 8.03 8.81 -1.20
N ASP A 85 7.27 8.41 -0.20
CA ASP A 85 7.79 8.11 1.14
C ASP A 85 7.93 6.59 1.39
N PHE A 86 7.55 5.75 0.42
CA PHE A 86 7.65 4.31 0.56
C PHE A 86 9.12 3.88 0.71
N PRO A 87 9.42 2.91 1.58
CA PRO A 87 10.79 2.47 1.81
C PRO A 87 11.47 1.96 0.53
N ASN A 88 12.58 2.60 0.15
CA ASN A 88 13.37 2.25 -1.02
C ASN A 88 14.79 1.84 -0.61
N PRO A 89 15.21 0.58 -0.80
CA PRO A 89 16.55 0.13 -0.42
C PRO A 89 17.68 0.79 -1.22
N PHE A 90 17.40 1.26 -2.45
CA PHE A 90 18.40 1.87 -3.32
C PHE A 90 18.63 3.36 -3.04
N ASP A 91 17.65 4.03 -2.43
CA ASP A 91 17.71 5.42 -2.04
C ASP A 91 16.89 5.64 -0.76
N PRO A 92 17.37 5.15 0.40
CA PRO A 92 16.60 5.21 1.63
C PRO A 92 16.41 6.64 2.09
N ILE A 93 15.17 7.00 2.40
CA ILE A 93 14.85 8.28 3.00
C ILE A 93 15.40 8.30 4.45
N PRO A 94 15.95 9.43 4.92
CA PRO A 94 16.33 9.57 6.31
C PRO A 94 15.16 9.23 7.24
N ASN A 95 15.42 8.47 8.30
CA ASN A 95 14.42 8.09 9.30
C ASN A 95 13.19 7.34 8.75
N TRP A 96 13.35 6.56 7.67
CA TRP A 96 12.26 5.75 7.10
C TRP A 96 11.52 4.91 8.15
N TRP A 97 12.19 4.48 9.22
CA TRP A 97 11.61 3.69 10.31
C TRP A 97 10.54 4.45 11.12
N GLU A 98 10.45 5.78 11.02
CA GLU A 98 9.43 6.57 11.72
C GLU A 98 8.05 6.51 11.02
N SER A 99 8.01 6.21 9.73
CA SER A 99 6.80 6.24 8.91
C SER A 99 6.49 4.92 8.21
N SER A 100 7.27 3.86 8.49
CA SER A 100 7.14 2.56 7.82
C SER A 100 6.75 1.46 8.81
N CYS A 101 6.03 0.47 8.31
CA CYS A 101 5.65 -0.71 9.07
C CYS A 101 6.51 -1.93 8.70
N TYR A 102 6.40 -3.00 9.49
CA TYR A 102 7.19 -4.21 9.27
C TYR A 102 6.97 -4.82 7.87
N PHE A 103 5.72 -4.86 7.40
CA PHE A 103 5.38 -5.47 6.10
C PHE A 103 5.93 -4.73 4.88
N GLU A 104 6.25 -3.44 5.01
CA GLU A 104 6.84 -2.65 3.93
C GLU A 104 8.33 -2.96 3.73
N VAL A 105 9.00 -3.43 4.78
CA VAL A 105 10.47 -3.56 4.79
C VAL A 105 10.99 -4.97 5.05
N VAL A 106 10.16 -5.92 5.51
CA VAL A 106 10.61 -7.28 5.88
C VAL A 106 11.36 -7.99 4.74
N ASP A 107 10.91 -7.79 3.50
CA ASP A 107 11.52 -8.38 2.30
C ASP A 107 12.59 -7.47 1.65
N GLN A 108 12.82 -6.28 2.21
CA GLN A 108 13.71 -5.25 1.67
C GLN A 108 14.95 -5.13 2.57
N HIS A 109 16.14 -5.24 2.00
CA HIS A 109 17.37 -5.03 2.77
C HIS A 109 17.68 -3.53 2.90
N ILE A 110 16.88 -2.82 3.69
CA ILE A 110 17.05 -1.37 3.90
C ILE A 110 18.05 -1.15 5.03
N PRO A 111 19.17 -0.45 4.77
CA PRO A 111 20.18 -0.24 5.79
C PRO A 111 19.65 0.64 6.93
N VAL A 112 19.85 0.18 8.16
CA VAL A 112 19.62 0.95 9.39
C VAL A 112 20.94 1.64 9.77
N PRO A 113 20.97 2.97 9.97
CA PRO A 113 22.18 3.65 10.40
C PRO A 113 22.72 3.13 11.73
N ASN A 114 24.04 3.15 11.91
CA ASN A 114 24.68 2.72 13.14
C ASN A 114 24.15 3.50 14.36
N GLY A 115 23.78 2.78 15.42
CA GLY A 115 23.28 3.36 16.66
C GLY A 115 21.80 3.73 16.64
N VAL A 116 21.09 3.49 15.54
CA VAL A 116 19.63 3.60 15.49
C VAL A 116 19.01 2.29 15.98
N GLU A 117 18.13 2.40 16.98
CA GLU A 117 17.25 1.31 17.40
C GLU A 117 15.91 1.47 16.67
N LEU A 118 15.47 0.40 16.00
CA LEU A 118 14.19 0.42 15.31
C LEU A 118 13.03 0.49 16.32
N PRO A 119 11.93 1.19 15.99
CA PRO A 119 10.73 1.18 16.82
C PRO A 119 10.21 -0.23 17.13
N ALA A 120 9.59 -0.40 18.30
CA ALA A 120 9.13 -1.69 18.81
C ALA A 120 8.08 -2.39 17.91
N TRP A 121 7.44 -1.68 16.98
CA TRP A 121 6.55 -2.30 16.01
C TRP A 121 7.28 -3.11 14.92
N PHE A 122 8.60 -2.94 14.77
CA PHE A 122 9.43 -3.79 13.89
C PHE A 122 9.91 -5.09 14.53
N ASP A 123 9.86 -5.21 15.86
CA ASP A 123 10.31 -6.42 16.56
C ASP A 123 9.26 -7.54 16.40
N PRO A 124 9.53 -8.63 15.67
CA PRO A 124 8.54 -9.69 15.45
C PRO A 124 8.15 -10.44 16.73
N GLU A 125 9.01 -10.43 17.76
CA GLU A 125 8.77 -11.12 19.03
C GLU A 125 7.98 -10.27 20.02
N ARG A 126 7.83 -8.97 19.75
CA ARG A 126 7.09 -8.05 20.62
C ARG A 126 5.58 -8.25 20.46
N GLU A 127 4.90 -8.52 21.58
CA GLU A 127 3.43 -8.55 21.63
C GLU A 127 2.82 -7.24 21.11
N LYS A 128 2.01 -7.33 20.05
CA LYS A 128 1.51 -6.15 19.32
C LYS A 128 0.31 -5.49 19.97
N LYS A 129 -0.58 -6.27 20.58
CA LYS A 129 -1.81 -5.74 21.19
C LYS A 129 -1.54 -4.72 22.31
N PRO A 130 -0.69 -5.02 23.33
CA PRO A 130 -0.38 -4.02 24.36
C PRO A 130 0.33 -2.78 23.78
N LEU A 131 1.25 -2.98 22.83
CA LEU A 131 1.97 -1.89 22.17
C LEU A 131 1.01 -0.95 21.41
N PHE A 132 0.04 -1.51 20.70
CA PHE A 132 -1.01 -0.76 20.01
C PHE A 132 -1.86 0.04 21.01
N GLU A 133 -2.29 -0.60 22.10
CA GLU A 133 -3.10 0.05 23.14
C GLU A 133 -2.36 1.24 23.77
N ASP A 134 -1.05 1.10 24.04
CA ASP A 134 -0.21 2.19 24.54
C ASP A 134 -0.20 3.39 23.58
N PHE A 135 -0.06 3.16 22.27
CA PHE A 135 -0.10 4.22 21.27
C PHE A 135 -1.48 4.87 21.14
N MET A 136 -2.55 4.06 21.17
CA MET A 136 -3.93 4.55 21.18
C MET A 136 -4.22 5.45 22.39
N GLN A 137 -3.72 5.09 23.57
CA GLN A 137 -3.84 5.89 24.79
C GLN A 137 -3.04 7.19 24.70
N ALA A 138 -1.85 7.15 24.11
CA ALA A 138 -1.00 8.32 23.89
C ALA A 138 -1.50 9.25 22.76
N GLY A 139 -2.57 8.88 22.04
CA GLY A 139 -3.06 9.63 20.87
C GLY A 139 -2.14 9.54 19.64
N ARG A 140 -1.21 8.59 19.63
CA ARG A 140 -0.27 8.33 18.53
C ARG A 140 -0.89 7.36 17.53
N LEU A 141 -1.93 7.82 16.83
CA LEU A 141 -2.67 7.00 15.86
C LEU A 141 -1.79 6.55 14.69
N ASP A 142 -0.79 7.35 14.34
CA ASP A 142 0.28 7.02 13.40
C ASP A 142 1.02 5.74 13.84
N CYS A 143 1.55 5.72 15.07
CA CYS A 143 2.26 4.55 15.58
C CYS A 143 1.33 3.34 15.81
N ALA A 144 0.07 3.58 16.19
CA ALA A 144 -0.93 2.53 16.29
C ALA A 144 -1.18 1.86 14.92
N TRP A 145 -1.29 2.65 13.86
CA TRP A 145 -1.40 2.15 12.48
C TRP A 145 -0.17 1.35 12.06
N LEU A 146 1.04 1.85 12.32
CA LEU A 146 2.27 1.13 12.00
C LEU A 146 2.38 -0.20 12.77
N THR A 147 1.91 -0.23 14.02
CA THR A 147 1.87 -1.44 14.84
C THR A 147 0.87 -2.47 14.32
N LEU A 148 -0.29 -2.01 13.84
CA LEU A 148 -1.32 -2.88 13.25
C LEU A 148 -0.87 -3.50 11.93
N ASN A 149 -0.01 -2.80 11.18
CA ASN A 149 0.61 -3.27 9.94
C ASN A 149 1.97 -3.96 10.17
N SER A 150 2.06 -4.73 11.25
CA SER A 150 3.19 -5.60 11.55
C SER A 150 2.73 -7.03 11.81
N THR A 151 3.66 -7.98 11.81
CA THR A 151 3.37 -9.38 12.20
C THR A 151 3.08 -9.49 13.70
N GLY A 152 2.44 -10.57 14.14
CA GLY A 152 2.14 -10.88 15.54
C GLY A 152 0.68 -10.62 15.94
N TRP A 153 -0.24 -10.52 14.98
CA TRP A 153 -1.66 -10.32 15.24
C TRP A 153 -2.48 -11.57 14.89
N SER A 154 -3.39 -11.95 15.78
CA SER A 154 -4.54 -12.75 15.35
C SER A 154 -5.48 -11.89 14.50
N ILE A 155 -6.17 -12.48 13.52
CA ILE A 155 -7.15 -11.72 12.72
C ILE A 155 -8.26 -11.15 13.60
N GLY A 156 -8.67 -11.88 14.64
CA GLY A 156 -9.63 -11.41 15.63
C GLY A 156 -9.17 -10.13 16.37
N ASP A 157 -7.92 -10.11 16.84
CA ASP A 157 -7.36 -8.94 17.52
C ASP A 157 -7.13 -7.78 16.54
N ALA A 158 -6.63 -8.06 15.33
CA ALA A 158 -6.45 -7.06 14.28
C ALA A 158 -7.76 -6.37 13.93
N ARG A 159 -8.87 -7.12 13.81
CA ARG A 159 -10.22 -6.56 13.58
C ARG A 159 -10.63 -5.61 14.71
N GLN A 160 -10.41 -6.01 15.96
CA GLN A 160 -10.75 -5.16 17.12
C GLN A 160 -9.89 -3.89 17.15
N ALA A 161 -8.59 -4.01 16.93
CA ALA A 161 -7.67 -2.87 16.84
C ALA A 161 -8.03 -1.92 15.69
N LEU A 162 -8.39 -2.46 14.51
CA LEU A 162 -8.78 -1.64 13.37
C LEU A 162 -10.05 -0.82 13.64
N VAL A 163 -11.06 -1.43 14.26
CA VAL A 163 -12.29 -0.72 14.68
C VAL A 163 -11.96 0.36 15.72
N ALA A 164 -11.13 0.05 16.72
CA ALA A 164 -10.74 1.03 17.73
C ALA A 164 -9.96 2.21 17.13
N LEU A 165 -9.10 1.96 16.14
CA LEU A 165 -8.39 3.00 15.41
C LEU A 165 -9.34 3.85 14.58
N GLN A 166 -10.30 3.21 13.88
CA GLN A 166 -11.34 3.87 13.09
C GLN A 166 -12.12 4.89 13.93
N GLU A 167 -12.60 4.48 15.11
CA GLU A 167 -13.37 5.34 16.02
C GLU A 167 -12.61 6.61 16.46
N ARG A 168 -11.27 6.60 16.40
CA ARG A 168 -10.43 7.74 16.80
C ARG A 168 -9.87 8.57 15.65
N ALA A 169 -9.81 8.01 14.44
CA ALA A 169 -9.14 8.65 13.31
C ALA A 169 -9.94 9.83 12.70
N ASP A 170 -11.27 9.82 12.81
CA ASP A 170 -12.18 10.81 12.20
C ASP A 170 -11.89 11.03 10.69
N ASP A 171 -11.60 9.94 9.97
CA ASP A 171 -11.28 9.94 8.54
C ASP A 171 -12.28 9.07 7.76
N LYS A 172 -13.14 9.73 6.97
CA LYS A 172 -14.18 9.06 6.18
C LYS A 172 -13.64 8.15 5.07
N ALA A 173 -12.47 8.48 4.52
CA ALA A 173 -11.84 7.62 3.52
C ALA A 173 -11.32 6.36 4.20
N PHE A 174 -10.70 6.51 5.37
CA PHE A 174 -10.30 5.38 6.20
C PHE A 174 -11.49 4.52 6.63
N ASP A 175 -12.61 5.14 7.03
CA ASP A 175 -13.85 4.43 7.38
C ASP A 175 -14.32 3.48 6.27
N ALA A 176 -14.26 3.94 5.01
CA ALA A 176 -14.67 3.13 3.88
C ALA A 176 -13.74 1.93 3.66
N VAL A 177 -12.43 2.12 3.85
CA VAL A 177 -11.43 1.04 3.76
C VAL A 177 -11.65 0.02 4.87
N VAL A 178 -11.86 0.48 6.11
CA VAL A 178 -12.12 -0.40 7.26
C VAL A 178 -13.41 -1.19 7.06
N ALA A 179 -14.50 -0.54 6.64
CA ALA A 179 -15.77 -1.20 6.38
C ALA A 179 -15.64 -2.31 5.32
N TYR A 180 -14.90 -2.04 4.23
CA TYR A 180 -14.64 -3.05 3.20
C TYR A 180 -13.80 -4.20 3.74
N TRP A 181 -12.68 -3.91 4.40
CA TRP A 181 -11.81 -4.96 4.95
C TRP A 181 -12.55 -5.85 5.95
N LEU A 182 -13.36 -5.27 6.83
CA LEU A 182 -14.17 -6.02 7.80
C LEU A 182 -15.24 -6.89 7.13
N SER A 183 -15.70 -6.53 5.93
CA SER A 183 -16.68 -7.31 5.16
C SER A 183 -16.11 -8.59 4.55
N ILE A 184 -14.78 -8.66 4.36
CA ILE A 184 -14.09 -9.81 3.76
C ILE A 184 -13.19 -10.58 4.76
N ALA A 185 -12.76 -9.94 5.86
CA ALA A 185 -11.85 -10.54 6.82
C ALA A 185 -12.55 -11.63 7.66
N ASP A 186 -12.22 -12.88 7.40
CA ASP A 186 -12.73 -14.04 8.14
C ASP A 186 -12.02 -14.16 9.50
N LEU A 187 -12.79 -14.31 10.58
CA LEU A 187 -12.27 -14.47 11.94
C LEU A 187 -11.41 -15.73 12.09
N ASP A 188 -11.67 -16.74 11.27
CA ASP A 188 -10.97 -18.02 11.30
C ASP A 188 -9.75 -18.06 10.37
N ALA A 189 -9.39 -16.94 9.71
CA ALA A 189 -8.24 -16.86 8.80
C ALA A 189 -6.87 -16.93 9.49
N GLY A 190 -6.83 -17.09 10.82
CA GLY A 190 -5.61 -17.34 11.58
C GLY A 190 -4.94 -16.06 12.09
N ALA A 191 -3.66 -15.89 11.76
CA ALA A 191 -2.80 -14.82 12.24
C ALA A 191 -1.84 -14.37 11.14
N TYR A 192 -1.31 -13.15 11.28
CA TYR A 192 -0.26 -12.61 10.43
C TYR A 192 0.85 -11.96 11.26
#